data_AF-A0A9X2PEI6-F1
#
_entry.id   AF-A0A9X2PEI6-F1
#
_cell.length_a   1.000
_cell.length_b   1.000
_cell.length_c   1.000
_cell.angle_alpha   90.00
_cell.angle_beta   90.00
_cell.angle_gamma   90.00
#
_symmetry.space_group_name_H-M   'P 1'
#
loop_
_entity.id
_entity.type
_entity.pdbx_description
1 polymer ?
#
loop_
_entity_poly.entity_id
_entity_poly.type
_entity_poly.pdbx_seq_one_letter_code
_entity_poly.pdbx_strand_id
1 'polypeptide(L)'
;MRPIMAGGLAALAAAFPLAVLAPVPARAAEPGSVGDFMIMDVCVDASDRIVANLVPGDAGCTRERDIRVGETPPYELRNFLNPGRGCTYDGGSIIRINRPVERNGQTRIVSSNRPVPPGPCSGSRDARADEDGAGEGGASIQWYDKGYGFIMGSYSPVALSIYQTPLCRDGDTSSRRFFRGWVIAPTEVPAAGQSGYGVFRSRLATGAASSLPAACPTRYRQALTTWLVTPMRFTSGREMVSIVSGHFAQASRDGLSPGATMQMEQTYWTRAFGLSRWEKWARDDWVHPRSHRPAVELARELKKRGRCGPPAGGTFDISPRTRFTDAPGSDDLYARIIVDPQTGERRRWVMTLCEDYTNIHKRPADTPLEDVSAIADPAYWRP
;
A
#
# COMPACT_ATOMS: atom_id res chain seq x y z
N MET A 1 29.85 -15.06 84.17
CA MET A 1 31.00 -14.77 83.29
C MET A 1 30.78 -15.43 81.94
N ARG A 2 31.15 -14.73 80.86
CA ARG A 2 31.01 -15.02 79.41
C ARG A 2 29.66 -14.64 78.77
N PRO A 3 29.66 -13.62 77.88
CA PRO A 3 28.53 -13.31 77.00
C PRO A 3 28.64 -14.11 75.68
N ILE A 4 27.50 -14.50 75.13
CA ILE A 4 27.38 -15.11 73.80
C ILE A 4 27.11 -13.98 72.79
N MET A 5 28.03 -13.81 71.83
CA MET A 5 27.92 -12.88 70.71
C MET A 5 26.88 -13.37 69.69
N ALA A 6 25.98 -12.48 69.27
CA ALA A 6 25.13 -12.68 68.10
C ALA A 6 25.85 -12.17 66.84
N GLY A 7 26.11 -13.08 65.90
CA GLY A 7 26.66 -12.77 64.58
C GLY A 7 25.55 -12.36 63.60
N GLY A 8 25.63 -11.14 63.08
CA GLY A 8 24.79 -10.67 61.98
C GLY A 8 25.38 -11.05 60.63
N LEU A 9 24.62 -11.77 59.81
CA LEU A 9 24.90 -11.93 58.38
C LEU A 9 24.42 -10.69 57.62
N ALA A 10 25.36 -9.99 56.97
CA ALA A 10 25.06 -8.96 55.98
C ALA A 10 24.87 -9.61 54.60
N ALA A 11 23.67 -9.54 54.05
CA ALA A 11 23.38 -9.94 52.67
C ALA A 11 23.76 -8.81 51.70
N LEU A 12 24.77 -9.05 50.85
CA LEU A 12 25.08 -8.19 49.71
C LEU A 12 24.03 -8.41 48.60
N ALA A 13 23.15 -7.45 48.40
CA ALA A 13 22.27 -7.38 47.25
C ALA A 13 23.07 -6.88 46.03
N ALA A 14 23.33 -7.77 45.07
CA ALA A 14 23.91 -7.42 43.78
C ALA A 14 22.84 -6.72 42.92
N ALA A 15 22.98 -5.41 42.73
CA ALA A 15 22.17 -4.64 41.80
C ALA A 15 22.62 -4.92 40.37
N PHE A 16 21.84 -5.68 39.61
CA PHE A 16 22.00 -5.79 38.16
C PHE A 16 21.51 -4.48 37.50
N PRO A 17 22.34 -3.80 36.69
CA PRO A 17 21.90 -2.63 35.97
C PRO A 17 20.92 -3.05 34.86
N LEU A 18 19.68 -2.59 34.98
CA LEU A 18 18.70 -2.60 33.89
C LEU A 18 19.23 -1.70 32.77
N ALA A 19 19.84 -2.29 31.75
CA ALA A 19 20.18 -1.60 30.51
C ALA A 19 18.89 -1.18 29.82
N VAL A 20 18.51 0.09 29.99
CA VAL A 20 17.45 0.73 29.21
C VAL A 20 17.95 0.81 27.76
N LEU A 21 17.48 -0.07 26.90
CA LEU A 21 17.64 0.04 25.46
C LEU A 21 16.93 1.30 25.00
N ALA A 22 17.69 2.37 24.77
CA ALA A 22 17.16 3.58 24.18
C ALA A 22 16.63 3.25 22.77
N PRO A 23 15.44 3.72 22.38
CA PRO A 23 14.94 3.55 21.03
C PRO A 23 15.91 4.21 20.05
N VAL A 24 16.38 3.44 19.07
CA VAL A 24 17.20 3.95 17.98
C VAL A 24 16.36 4.99 17.23
N PRO A 25 16.80 6.26 17.12
CA PRO A 25 16.04 7.26 16.41
C PRO A 25 15.90 6.83 14.94
N ALA A 26 14.66 6.73 14.47
CA ALA A 26 14.37 6.56 13.06
C ALA A 26 15.05 7.72 12.31
N ARG A 27 16.06 7.39 11.49
CA ARG A 27 16.79 8.37 10.68
C ARG A 27 15.76 9.09 9.80
N ALA A 28 15.76 10.42 9.83
CA ALA A 28 14.91 11.20 8.96
C ALA A 28 15.17 10.76 7.51
N ALA A 29 14.12 10.33 6.80
CA ALA A 29 14.25 9.93 5.41
C ALA A 29 14.66 11.17 4.59
N GLU A 30 15.79 11.06 3.89
CA GLU A 30 16.22 12.06 2.92
C GLU A 30 15.13 12.26 1.86
N PRO A 31 14.87 13.47 1.35
CA PRO A 31 13.99 13.66 0.20
C PRO A 31 14.39 12.73 -0.96
N GLY A 32 13.41 12.08 -1.58
CA GLY A 32 13.64 11.12 -2.66
C GLY A 32 12.63 11.30 -3.80
N SER A 33 12.93 10.68 -4.95
CA SER A 33 11.96 10.60 -6.04
C SER A 33 10.82 9.66 -5.65
N VAL A 34 9.59 9.94 -6.09
CA VAL A 34 8.46 9.02 -5.92
C VAL A 34 8.71 7.67 -6.59
N GLY A 35 9.56 7.62 -7.63
CA GLY A 35 9.95 6.37 -8.30
C GLY A 35 10.59 5.36 -7.35
N ASP A 36 11.42 5.84 -6.42
CA ASP A 36 12.10 5.07 -5.36
C ASP A 36 11.10 4.40 -4.39
N PHE A 37 9.87 4.94 -4.28
CA PHE A 37 8.79 4.36 -3.48
C PHE A 37 7.84 3.49 -4.29
N MET A 38 7.99 3.44 -5.61
CA MET A 38 7.11 2.68 -6.51
C MET A 38 7.78 1.37 -6.97
N ILE A 39 9.11 1.35 -7.03
CA ILE A 39 9.93 0.19 -7.35
C ILE A 39 10.36 -0.47 -6.03
N MET A 40 10.51 -1.79 -6.02
CA MET A 40 11.09 -2.49 -4.87
C MET A 40 12.63 -2.51 -4.95
N ASP A 41 13.27 -2.41 -3.79
CA ASP A 41 14.72 -2.47 -3.68
C ASP A 41 15.24 -3.91 -3.64
N VAL A 42 16.51 -4.06 -4.02
CA VAL A 42 17.29 -5.28 -3.86
C VAL A 42 18.60 -4.98 -3.15
N CYS A 43 19.02 -5.88 -2.27
CA CYS A 43 20.35 -5.84 -1.69
C CYS A 43 21.39 -6.24 -2.72
N VAL A 44 22.47 -5.48 -2.82
CA VAL A 44 23.54 -5.73 -3.78
C VAL A 44 24.92 -5.79 -3.13
N ASP A 45 25.81 -6.58 -3.70
CA ASP A 45 27.21 -6.64 -3.30
C ASP A 45 28.02 -5.45 -3.85
N ALA A 46 29.32 -5.41 -3.55
CA ALA A 46 30.23 -4.38 -4.03
C ALA A 46 30.28 -4.29 -5.57
N SER A 47 30.07 -5.41 -6.26
CA SER A 47 30.04 -5.54 -7.72
C SER A 47 28.65 -5.31 -8.32
N ASP A 48 27.70 -4.79 -7.54
CA ASP A 48 26.33 -4.50 -7.98
C ASP A 48 25.47 -5.72 -8.36
N ARG A 49 25.83 -6.91 -7.85
CA ARG A 49 25.06 -8.13 -8.05
C ARG A 49 24.05 -8.31 -6.92
N ILE A 50 22.85 -8.73 -7.27
CA ILE A 50 21.78 -9.02 -6.31
C ILE A 50 22.22 -10.15 -5.38
N VAL A 51 22.10 -9.93 -4.06
CA VAL A 51 22.39 -10.94 -3.05
C VAL A 51 21.13 -11.75 -2.75
N ALA A 52 21.11 -13.02 -3.18
CA ALA A 52 19.90 -13.84 -3.24
C ALA A 52 19.19 -14.12 -1.90
N ASN A 53 19.85 -13.94 -0.76
CA ASN A 53 19.32 -14.29 0.56
C ASN A 53 19.08 -13.08 1.46
N LEU A 54 19.19 -11.86 0.93
CA LEU A 54 19.00 -10.63 1.67
C LEU A 54 17.84 -9.83 1.13
N VAL A 55 17.17 -9.15 2.05
CA VAL A 55 16.07 -8.23 1.80
C VAL A 55 16.43 -6.87 2.38
N PRO A 56 16.00 -5.75 1.75
CA PRO A 56 16.18 -4.41 2.32
C PRO A 56 15.80 -4.35 3.81
N GLY A 57 16.69 -3.76 4.61
CA GLY A 57 16.58 -3.68 6.08
C GLY A 57 17.12 -4.89 6.86
N ASP A 58 17.57 -5.97 6.20
CA ASP A 58 18.29 -7.05 6.89
C ASP A 58 19.70 -6.58 7.28
N ALA A 59 20.25 -7.08 8.40
CA ALA A 59 21.55 -6.64 8.92
C ALA A 59 22.73 -6.81 7.93
N GLY A 60 22.64 -7.77 7.01
CA GLY A 60 23.64 -7.99 5.96
C GLY A 60 23.45 -7.13 4.71
N CYS A 61 22.33 -6.41 4.58
CA CYS A 61 22.02 -5.58 3.43
C CYS A 61 22.67 -4.19 3.58
N THR A 62 23.97 -4.10 3.32
CA THR A 62 24.72 -2.85 3.51
C THR A 62 24.61 -1.89 2.33
N ARG A 63 24.13 -2.37 1.18
CA ARG A 63 23.87 -1.57 -0.03
C ARG A 63 22.60 -2.06 -0.71
N GLU A 64 21.74 -1.11 -1.04
CA GLU A 64 20.46 -1.35 -1.70
C GLU A 64 20.33 -0.44 -2.93
N ARG A 65 19.44 -0.82 -3.85
CA ARG A 65 19.00 -0.02 -4.99
C ARG A 65 17.71 -0.58 -5.56
N ASP A 66 17.02 0.26 -6.34
CA ASP A 66 15.91 -0.17 -7.20
C ASP A 66 16.27 -1.41 -8.01
N ILE A 67 15.34 -2.36 -8.09
CA ILE A 67 15.42 -3.45 -9.07
C ILE A 67 15.27 -2.89 -10.49
N ARG A 68 16.11 -3.37 -11.42
CA ARG A 68 16.14 -2.89 -12.81
C ARG A 68 15.22 -3.70 -13.70
N VAL A 69 14.94 -3.16 -14.88
CA VAL A 69 14.22 -3.88 -15.95
C VAL A 69 14.96 -5.19 -16.26
N GLY A 70 14.22 -6.29 -16.29
CA GLY A 70 14.73 -7.62 -16.58
C GLY A 70 15.40 -8.34 -15.39
N GLU A 71 15.65 -7.67 -14.27
CA GLU A 71 16.18 -8.33 -13.08
C GLU A 71 15.10 -9.14 -12.35
N THR A 72 15.55 -10.21 -11.67
CA THR A 72 14.69 -11.07 -10.86
C THR A 72 14.86 -10.75 -9.37
N PRO A 73 13.79 -10.36 -8.65
CA PRO A 73 13.88 -10.08 -7.23
C PRO A 73 14.17 -11.39 -6.46
N PRO A 74 15.03 -11.37 -5.44
CA PRO A 74 15.35 -12.57 -4.66
C PRO A 74 14.26 -12.94 -3.64
N TYR A 75 13.25 -12.08 -3.50
CA TYR A 75 12.12 -12.24 -2.61
C TYR A 75 10.82 -11.80 -3.28
N GLU A 76 9.72 -12.16 -2.67
CA GLU A 76 8.38 -11.74 -3.06
C GLU A 76 7.59 -11.27 -1.84
N LEU A 77 6.65 -10.37 -2.08
CA LEU A 77 5.76 -9.83 -1.06
C LEU A 77 4.50 -10.67 -1.02
N ARG A 78 4.03 -11.07 0.15
CA ARG A 78 2.75 -11.79 0.32
C ARG A 78 1.85 -11.04 1.27
N ASN A 79 0.55 -11.15 1.04
CA ASN A 79 -0.41 -10.68 2.03
C ASN A 79 -0.46 -11.60 3.26
N PHE A 80 -0.91 -11.10 4.40
CA PHE A 80 -1.16 -11.97 5.56
C PHE A 80 -2.46 -12.77 5.40
N LEU A 81 -2.45 -14.01 5.89
CA LEU A 81 -3.66 -14.85 6.01
C LEU A 81 -4.60 -14.29 7.08
N ASN A 82 -5.88 -14.65 6.99
CA ASN A 82 -6.82 -14.44 8.10
C ASN A 82 -6.50 -15.44 9.23
N PRO A 83 -6.20 -14.97 10.46
CA PRO A 83 -6.29 -15.76 11.69
C PRO A 83 -7.45 -16.75 11.71
N GLY A 84 -7.12 -18.02 12.00
CA GLY A 84 -8.09 -19.13 12.05
C GLY A 84 -8.15 -20.02 10.81
N ARG A 85 -7.48 -19.69 9.70
CA ARG A 85 -7.20 -20.69 8.67
C ARG A 85 -6.05 -21.58 9.14
N GLY A 86 -6.33 -22.87 9.30
CA GLY A 86 -5.47 -23.86 9.97
C GLY A 86 -4.18 -24.24 9.24
N CYS A 87 -3.77 -23.52 8.20
CA CYS A 87 -2.47 -23.75 7.58
C CYS A 87 -1.66 -22.47 7.45
N THR A 88 -0.54 -22.47 8.15
CA THR A 88 0.43 -21.38 8.27
C THR A 88 1.50 -21.40 7.17
N TYR A 89 1.57 -22.47 6.36
CA TYR A 89 2.65 -22.67 5.37
C TYR A 89 2.58 -21.71 4.17
N ASP A 90 1.39 -21.29 3.75
CA ASP A 90 1.26 -20.51 2.51
C ASP A 90 1.58 -19.02 2.69
N GLY A 91 1.63 -18.53 3.94
CA GLY A 91 2.03 -17.16 4.26
C GLY A 91 1.24 -16.07 3.51
N GLY A 92 0.05 -16.38 3.01
CA GLY A 92 -0.78 -15.47 2.22
C GLY A 92 -1.56 -16.19 1.14
N SER A 93 -2.41 -15.44 0.44
CA SER A 93 -3.15 -15.89 -0.75
C SER A 93 -2.72 -15.16 -2.02
N ILE A 94 -2.05 -14.01 -1.90
CA ILE A 94 -1.62 -13.15 -3.00
C ILE A 94 -0.13 -12.86 -2.86
N ILE A 95 0.59 -13.02 -3.96
CA ILE A 95 1.97 -12.59 -4.14
C ILE A 95 1.98 -11.28 -4.93
N ARG A 96 2.80 -10.34 -4.49
CA ARG A 96 3.02 -9.04 -5.11
C ARG A 96 4.50 -8.80 -5.41
N ILE A 97 4.76 -8.21 -6.56
CA ILE A 97 6.09 -7.78 -7.01
C ILE A 97 5.94 -6.39 -7.64
N ASN A 98 6.79 -5.45 -7.25
CA ASN A 98 6.76 -4.06 -7.69
C ASN A 98 8.04 -3.75 -8.47
N ARG A 99 8.00 -3.74 -9.81
CA ARG A 99 9.22 -3.62 -10.63
C ARG A 99 9.01 -2.79 -11.90
N PRO A 100 10.06 -2.18 -12.46
CA PRO A 100 10.00 -1.62 -13.79
C PRO A 100 9.94 -2.74 -14.83
N VAL A 101 9.15 -2.52 -15.87
CA VAL A 101 8.90 -3.44 -16.97
C VAL A 101 8.96 -2.62 -18.24
N GLU A 102 9.62 -3.13 -19.28
CA GLU A 102 9.71 -2.47 -20.57
C GLU A 102 8.95 -3.25 -21.64
N ARG A 103 8.19 -2.54 -22.46
CA ARG A 103 7.54 -3.08 -23.65
C ARG A 103 7.55 -2.02 -24.75
N ASN A 104 8.01 -2.39 -25.95
CA ASN A 104 8.10 -1.49 -27.10
C ASN A 104 8.87 -0.18 -26.80
N GLY A 105 9.95 -0.26 -26.02
CA GLY A 105 10.75 0.91 -25.62
C GLY A 105 10.07 1.85 -24.62
N GLN A 106 8.92 1.46 -24.07
CA GLN A 106 8.25 2.18 -22.99
C GLN A 106 8.43 1.42 -21.68
N THR A 107 8.97 2.09 -20.66
CA THR A 107 9.06 1.53 -19.30
C THR A 107 7.85 1.96 -18.48
N ARG A 108 7.28 1.04 -17.70
CA ARG A 108 6.26 1.32 -16.68
C ARG A 108 6.61 0.57 -15.41
N ILE A 109 6.14 1.07 -14.26
CA ILE A 109 6.27 0.36 -13.00
C ILE A 109 5.01 -0.47 -12.82
N VAL A 110 5.19 -1.76 -12.54
CA VAL A 110 4.09 -2.73 -12.44
C VAL A 110 4.11 -3.37 -11.07
N SER A 111 2.99 -3.23 -10.35
CA SER A 111 2.69 -4.00 -9.15
C SER A 111 1.81 -5.19 -9.51
N SER A 112 2.39 -6.37 -9.74
CA SER A 112 1.59 -7.57 -10.04
C SER A 112 0.94 -8.15 -8.79
N ASN A 113 -0.16 -8.86 -8.96
CA ASN A 113 -0.87 -9.62 -7.94
C ASN A 113 -1.18 -10.99 -8.50
N ARG A 114 -0.53 -12.04 -8.00
CA ARG A 114 -0.82 -13.40 -8.42
C ARG A 114 -1.32 -14.23 -7.24
N PRO A 115 -2.25 -15.18 -7.45
CA PRO A 115 -2.57 -16.12 -6.40
C PRO A 115 -1.32 -16.92 -6.02
N VAL A 116 -1.16 -17.19 -4.72
CA VAL A 116 -0.20 -18.20 -4.26
C VAL A 116 -0.66 -19.56 -4.85
N PRO A 117 0.23 -20.32 -5.50
CA PRO A 117 -0.09 -21.66 -5.98
C PRO A 117 -0.65 -22.55 -4.85
N PRO A 118 -1.62 -23.43 -5.14
CA PRO A 118 -2.18 -24.34 -4.13
C PRO A 118 -1.07 -25.17 -3.47
N GLY A 119 -0.91 -25.01 -2.16
CA GLY A 119 0.02 -25.79 -1.34
C GLY A 119 -0.60 -27.09 -0.81
N PRO A 120 0.17 -27.92 -0.09
CA PRO A 120 -0.32 -29.19 0.48
C PRO A 120 -1.49 -29.02 1.47
N CYS A 121 -1.77 -27.79 1.89
CA CYS A 121 -2.88 -27.41 2.75
C CYS A 121 -4.10 -26.83 2.03
N SER A 122 -4.04 -26.61 0.72
CA SER A 122 -5.24 -26.26 -0.03
C SER A 122 -6.06 -27.53 -0.19
N GLY A 123 -6.84 -27.89 0.83
CA GLY A 123 -8.02 -28.71 0.62
C GLY A 123 -8.79 -28.15 -0.58
N SER A 124 -9.36 -29.04 -1.41
CA SER A 124 -9.96 -28.69 -2.71
C SER A 124 -10.62 -27.33 -2.63
N ARG A 125 -10.05 -26.33 -3.30
CA ARG A 125 -10.72 -25.03 -3.38
C ARG A 125 -12.12 -25.34 -3.91
N ASP A 126 -13.15 -25.06 -3.12
CA ASP A 126 -14.52 -25.12 -3.62
C ASP A 126 -14.52 -24.32 -4.92
N ALA A 127 -14.81 -25.01 -6.03
CA ALA A 127 -14.76 -24.51 -7.41
C ALA A 127 -15.69 -23.30 -7.67
N ARG A 128 -16.29 -22.72 -6.63
CA ARG A 128 -17.08 -21.50 -6.67
C ARG A 128 -16.25 -20.22 -6.69
N ALA A 129 -14.94 -20.29 -6.45
CA ALA A 129 -14.05 -19.14 -6.67
C ALA A 129 -13.66 -18.95 -8.16
N ASP A 130 -13.89 -19.97 -8.99
CA ASP A 130 -13.53 -19.97 -10.41
C ASP A 130 -14.63 -19.42 -11.33
N GLU A 131 -15.85 -19.17 -10.84
CA GLU A 131 -16.93 -18.57 -11.64
C GLU A 131 -16.76 -17.06 -11.88
N ASP A 132 -15.91 -16.38 -11.10
CA ASP A 132 -15.67 -14.93 -11.19
C ASP A 132 -14.33 -14.56 -11.89
N GLY A 133 -13.62 -15.51 -12.51
CA GLY A 133 -12.37 -15.22 -13.23
C GLY A 133 -11.16 -14.92 -12.32
N ALA A 134 -11.22 -15.28 -11.03
CA ALA A 134 -10.17 -15.06 -10.03
C ALA A 134 -8.90 -15.92 -10.21
N GLY A 135 -8.80 -16.68 -11.32
CA GLY A 135 -7.67 -17.55 -11.65
C GLY A 135 -6.49 -16.84 -12.33
N GLU A 136 -6.72 -15.67 -12.92
CA GLU A 136 -5.69 -14.90 -13.63
C GLU A 136 -5.28 -13.70 -12.78
N GLY A 137 -3.98 -13.52 -12.54
CA GLY A 137 -3.46 -12.44 -11.71
C GLY A 137 -3.90 -11.04 -12.14
N GLY A 138 -3.75 -10.08 -11.24
CA GLY A 138 -3.94 -8.66 -11.50
C GLY A 138 -2.62 -7.88 -11.55
N ALA A 139 -2.70 -6.59 -11.85
CA ALA A 139 -1.56 -5.69 -11.90
C ALA A 139 -2.01 -4.24 -11.70
N SER A 140 -1.24 -3.41 -11.04
CA SER A 140 -1.41 -1.95 -11.10
C SER A 140 -0.29 -1.37 -11.95
N ILE A 141 -0.66 -0.65 -13.01
CA ILE A 141 0.28 -0.03 -13.95
C ILE A 141 0.49 1.42 -13.55
N GLN A 142 1.74 1.79 -13.40
CA GLN A 142 2.12 3.03 -12.75
C GLN A 142 3.21 3.74 -13.52
N TRP A 143 3.26 5.04 -13.29
CA TRP A 143 4.31 5.90 -13.81
C TRP A 143 4.44 7.15 -12.96
N TYR A 144 5.48 7.92 -13.22
CA TYR A 144 5.66 9.24 -12.66
C TYR A 144 6.14 10.21 -13.74
N ASP A 145 5.71 11.46 -13.63
CA ASP A 145 6.20 12.56 -14.47
C ASP A 145 6.96 13.58 -13.62
N LYS A 146 7.20 14.79 -14.13
CA LYS A 146 7.88 15.85 -13.36
C LYS A 146 7.08 16.38 -12.17
N GLY A 147 5.78 16.09 -12.11
CA GLY A 147 4.89 16.59 -11.07
C GLY A 147 4.49 15.54 -10.04
N TYR A 148 4.07 14.35 -10.51
CA TYR A 148 3.50 13.33 -9.63
C TYR A 148 3.88 11.90 -10.02
N GLY A 149 3.88 11.01 -9.02
CA GLY A 149 3.71 9.57 -9.20
C GLY A 149 2.24 9.18 -9.16
N PHE A 150 1.83 8.21 -9.98
CA PHE A 150 0.43 7.82 -10.14
C PHE A 150 0.22 6.41 -10.68
N ILE A 151 -0.96 5.86 -10.40
CA ILE A 151 -1.50 4.66 -11.02
C ILE A 151 -2.29 5.09 -12.27
N MET A 152 -1.92 4.51 -13.41
CA MET A 152 -2.56 4.71 -14.72
C MET A 152 -3.80 3.81 -14.88
N GLY A 153 -3.74 2.60 -14.30
CA GLY A 153 -4.81 1.62 -14.31
C GLY A 153 -4.53 0.50 -13.32
N SER A 154 -5.58 -0.17 -12.87
CA SER A 154 -5.48 -1.29 -11.95
C SER A 154 -6.37 -2.44 -12.39
N TYR A 155 -5.75 -3.60 -12.55
CA TYR A 155 -6.36 -4.87 -12.86
C TYR A 155 -6.53 -5.59 -11.52
N SER A 156 -7.77 -5.66 -11.06
CA SER A 156 -8.15 -6.53 -9.95
C SER A 156 -8.87 -7.75 -10.53
N PRO A 157 -8.78 -8.93 -9.91
CA PRO A 157 -9.58 -10.10 -10.31
C PRO A 157 -11.10 -9.84 -10.32
N VAL A 158 -11.56 -8.73 -9.71
CA VAL A 158 -12.99 -8.36 -9.69
C VAL A 158 -13.34 -7.28 -10.75
N ALA A 159 -12.39 -6.50 -11.22
CA ALA A 159 -12.59 -5.48 -12.25
C ALA A 159 -11.28 -4.86 -12.77
N LEU A 160 -11.24 -4.60 -14.07
CA LEU A 160 -10.25 -3.74 -14.71
C LEU A 160 -10.68 -2.29 -14.56
N SER A 161 -9.93 -1.49 -13.81
CA SER A 161 -10.18 -0.08 -13.54
C SER A 161 -9.21 0.80 -14.32
N ILE A 162 -9.72 1.56 -15.27
CA ILE A 162 -8.94 2.46 -16.12
C ILE A 162 -9.25 3.91 -15.74
N TYR A 163 -8.20 4.71 -15.53
CA TYR A 163 -8.34 6.12 -15.19
C TYR A 163 -8.01 6.98 -16.41
N GLN A 164 -9.01 7.28 -17.24
CA GLN A 164 -8.79 8.24 -18.33
C GLN A 164 -8.80 9.67 -17.79
N THR A 165 -7.83 10.49 -18.19
CA THR A 165 -7.67 11.86 -17.70
C THR A 165 -7.75 12.88 -18.84
N PRO A 166 -7.88 14.19 -18.54
CA PRO A 166 -7.86 15.25 -19.56
C PRO A 166 -6.58 15.32 -20.43
N LEU A 167 -5.57 14.49 -20.11
CA LEU A 167 -4.34 14.37 -20.89
C LEU A 167 -4.51 13.50 -22.15
N CYS A 168 -5.73 13.03 -22.45
CA CYS A 168 -6.07 12.24 -23.65
C CYS A 168 -6.03 13.01 -24.98
N ARG A 169 -5.38 14.18 -25.05
CA ARG A 169 -5.40 15.06 -26.24
C ARG A 169 -4.87 14.36 -27.49
N ASP A 170 -3.89 13.47 -27.32
CA ASP A 170 -3.28 12.68 -28.39
C ASP A 170 -4.11 11.44 -28.75
N GLY A 171 -5.37 11.40 -28.30
CA GLY A 171 -6.32 10.33 -28.55
C GLY A 171 -5.87 9.02 -27.94
N ASP A 172 -5.94 7.96 -28.73
CA ASP A 172 -5.46 6.64 -28.33
C ASP A 172 -3.98 6.42 -28.65
N THR A 173 -3.32 7.29 -29.43
CA THR A 173 -1.93 7.07 -29.86
C THR A 173 -0.88 7.16 -28.76
N SER A 174 -1.24 7.70 -27.59
CA SER A 174 -0.35 7.86 -26.43
C SER A 174 -0.97 7.32 -25.14
N SER A 175 -0.13 6.74 -24.28
CA SER A 175 -0.52 6.32 -22.93
C SER A 175 -0.70 7.51 -21.96
N ARG A 176 -0.31 8.73 -22.36
CA ARG A 176 -0.51 9.97 -21.58
C ARG A 176 -1.96 10.21 -21.21
N ARG A 177 -2.91 9.65 -21.97
CA ARG A 177 -4.36 9.66 -21.64
C ARG A 177 -4.71 9.05 -20.29
N PHE A 178 -3.79 8.31 -19.67
CA PHE A 178 -3.95 7.69 -18.35
C PHE A 178 -3.11 8.35 -17.25
N PHE A 179 -2.31 9.37 -17.59
CA PHE A 179 -1.41 10.00 -16.63
C PHE A 179 -2.20 10.75 -15.57
N ARG A 180 -1.72 10.66 -14.32
CA ARG A 180 -2.33 11.30 -13.13
C ARG A 180 -3.77 10.83 -12.86
N GLY A 181 -4.06 9.57 -13.20
CA GLY A 181 -5.37 8.94 -13.00
C GLY A 181 -5.73 8.80 -11.53
N TRP A 182 -4.91 8.05 -10.79
CA TRP A 182 -4.89 8.03 -9.33
C TRP A 182 -3.49 8.44 -8.87
N VAL A 183 -3.37 9.67 -8.38
CA VAL A 183 -2.09 10.21 -7.88
C VAL A 183 -1.73 9.60 -6.53
N ILE A 184 -0.44 9.27 -6.38
CA ILE A 184 0.16 8.74 -5.15
C ILE A 184 0.65 9.91 -4.30
N ALA A 185 1.63 10.64 -4.81
CA ALA A 185 2.28 11.79 -4.19
C ALA A 185 3.01 12.64 -5.25
N PRO A 186 3.50 13.85 -4.91
CA PRO A 186 4.41 14.61 -5.76
C PRO A 186 5.67 13.82 -6.11
N THR A 187 6.27 14.13 -7.26
CA THR A 187 7.50 13.45 -7.72
C THR A 187 8.66 13.65 -6.77
N GLU A 188 8.80 14.85 -6.21
CA GLU A 188 9.69 15.11 -5.09
C GLU A 188 8.93 14.77 -3.81
N VAL A 189 9.28 13.63 -3.21
CA VAL A 189 8.57 13.13 -2.02
C VAL A 189 8.87 14.05 -0.83
N PRO A 190 7.84 14.59 -0.17
CA PRO A 190 7.99 15.41 1.03
C PRO A 190 8.76 14.69 2.15
N ALA A 191 9.35 15.45 3.07
CA ALA A 191 10.03 14.87 4.23
C ALA A 191 9.04 14.14 5.15
N ALA A 192 9.53 13.20 5.97
CA ALA A 192 8.70 12.55 6.98
C ALA A 192 8.02 13.58 7.92
N GLY A 193 6.75 13.36 8.23
CA GLY A 193 5.87 14.28 8.94
C GLY A 193 5.14 15.28 8.03
N GLN A 194 5.54 15.43 6.76
CA GLN A 194 4.87 16.33 5.83
C GLN A 194 3.69 15.64 5.12
N SER A 195 2.66 16.43 4.86
CA SER A 195 1.44 16.03 4.19
C SER A 195 1.13 16.96 3.02
N GLY A 196 0.15 16.57 2.20
CA GLY A 196 -0.39 17.44 1.16
C GLY A 196 -1.59 16.81 0.46
N TYR A 197 -2.09 17.52 -0.55
CA TYR A 197 -3.25 17.10 -1.32
C TYR A 197 -3.25 17.68 -2.73
N GLY A 198 -4.05 17.07 -3.60
CA GLY A 198 -4.33 17.57 -4.93
C GLY A 198 -5.67 17.08 -5.45
N VAL A 199 -6.29 17.88 -6.32
CA VAL A 199 -7.53 17.50 -7.00
C VAL A 199 -7.22 17.14 -8.44
N PHE A 200 -7.50 15.89 -8.79
CA PHE A 200 -7.18 15.33 -10.10
C PHE A 200 -8.47 14.97 -10.84
N ARG A 201 -8.49 15.26 -12.13
CA ARG A 201 -9.65 14.98 -12.98
C ARG A 201 -9.45 13.64 -13.67
N SER A 202 -10.37 12.71 -13.44
CA SER A 202 -10.37 11.42 -14.12
C SER A 202 -11.78 10.90 -14.38
N ARG A 203 -11.88 9.98 -15.33
CA ARG A 203 -13.08 9.18 -15.59
C ARG A 203 -12.66 7.73 -15.41
N LEU A 204 -13.28 7.07 -14.44
CA LEU A 204 -13.18 5.64 -14.28
C LEU A 204 -13.95 4.94 -15.39
N ALA A 205 -13.29 4.03 -16.09
CA ALA A 205 -13.88 3.13 -17.05
C ALA A 205 -13.51 1.69 -16.71
N THR A 206 -14.33 0.74 -17.16
CA THR A 206 -14.12 -0.70 -17.02
C THR A 206 -13.91 -1.34 -18.39
N GLY A 207 -13.22 -2.48 -18.43
CA GLY A 207 -12.89 -3.18 -19.68
C GLY A 207 -11.45 -2.94 -20.11
N ALA A 208 -11.11 -3.18 -21.38
CA ALA A 208 -9.76 -3.04 -21.90
C ALA A 208 -9.39 -1.57 -22.16
N ALA A 209 -8.17 -1.15 -21.82
CA ALA A 209 -7.73 0.24 -22.00
C ALA A 209 -7.66 0.63 -23.48
N SER A 210 -7.31 -0.34 -24.33
CA SER A 210 -7.33 -0.24 -25.79
C SER A 210 -8.73 -0.08 -26.39
N SER A 211 -9.79 -0.50 -25.69
CA SER A 211 -11.17 -0.34 -26.16
C SER A 211 -11.77 1.04 -25.88
N LEU A 212 -11.06 1.92 -25.15
CA LEU A 212 -11.57 3.26 -24.87
C LEU A 212 -11.60 4.11 -26.15
N PRO A 213 -12.70 4.86 -26.40
CA PRO A 213 -12.79 5.73 -27.56
C PRO A 213 -11.58 6.65 -27.69
N ALA A 214 -11.11 6.88 -28.91
CA ALA A 214 -10.02 7.83 -29.16
C ALA A 214 -10.40 9.24 -28.70
N ALA A 215 -11.67 9.62 -28.85
CA ALA A 215 -12.16 10.90 -28.37
C ALA A 215 -12.13 11.01 -26.83
N CYS A 216 -11.63 12.15 -26.34
CA CYS A 216 -11.67 12.48 -24.93
C CYS A 216 -13.11 12.62 -24.40
N PRO A 217 -13.42 12.09 -23.20
CA PRO A 217 -14.61 12.45 -22.46
C PRO A 217 -14.75 13.97 -22.32
N THR A 218 -15.97 14.47 -22.46
CA THR A 218 -16.30 15.89 -22.24
C THR A 218 -16.45 16.22 -20.76
N ARG A 219 -16.60 15.20 -19.89
CA ARG A 219 -16.76 15.35 -18.45
C ARG A 219 -15.84 14.39 -17.70
N TYR A 220 -15.20 14.93 -16.67
CA TYR A 220 -14.36 14.20 -15.72
C TYR A 220 -14.87 14.47 -14.31
N ARG A 221 -14.71 13.48 -13.42
CA ARG A 221 -14.94 13.66 -11.99
C ARG A 221 -13.68 14.24 -11.37
N GLN A 222 -13.85 15.06 -10.33
CA GLN A 222 -12.75 15.56 -9.51
C GLN A 222 -12.56 14.59 -8.35
N ALA A 223 -11.41 13.92 -8.32
CA ALA A 223 -11.00 13.10 -7.20
C ALA A 223 -10.05 13.90 -6.31
N LEU A 224 -10.20 13.77 -4.99
CA LEU A 224 -9.24 14.31 -4.03
C LEU A 224 -8.22 13.21 -3.71
N THR A 225 -6.96 13.49 -3.97
CA THR A 225 -5.83 12.70 -3.45
C THR A 225 -5.21 13.45 -2.28
N THR A 226 -4.86 12.70 -1.25
CA THR A 226 -4.14 13.18 -0.06
C THR A 226 -2.90 12.33 0.13
N TRP A 227 -1.83 12.88 0.67
CA TRP A 227 -0.64 12.12 1.05
C TRP A 227 -0.08 12.57 2.39
N LEU A 228 0.53 11.63 3.09
CA LEU A 228 1.32 11.84 4.30
C LEU A 228 2.56 10.97 4.21
N VAL A 229 3.74 11.53 4.48
CA VAL A 229 4.96 10.74 4.62
C VAL A 229 5.19 10.50 6.10
N THR A 230 5.17 9.26 6.56
CA THR A 230 5.29 8.96 8.00
C THR A 230 5.91 7.59 8.26
N PRO A 231 6.71 7.40 9.33
CA PRO A 231 7.05 6.07 9.79
C PRO A 231 5.79 5.33 10.24
N MET A 232 5.70 4.05 9.89
CA MET A 232 4.64 3.19 10.38
C MET A 232 5.16 1.77 10.59
N ARG A 233 4.55 1.08 11.55
CA ARG A 233 4.80 -0.33 11.80
C ARG A 233 3.80 -1.19 11.04
N PHE A 234 4.30 -2.06 10.18
CA PHE A 234 3.49 -2.99 9.40
C PHE A 234 3.20 -4.29 10.17
N THR A 235 2.33 -5.14 9.61
CA THR A 235 1.94 -6.42 10.23
C THR A 235 3.12 -7.37 10.40
N SER A 236 4.13 -7.28 9.53
CA SER A 236 5.41 -7.98 9.67
C SER A 236 6.25 -7.56 10.88
N GLY A 237 5.87 -6.49 11.57
CA GLY A 237 6.61 -5.90 12.67
C GLY A 237 7.69 -4.91 12.22
N ARG A 238 8.00 -4.82 10.92
CA ARG A 238 8.92 -3.85 10.33
C ARG A 238 8.36 -2.43 10.45
N GLU A 239 9.21 -1.49 10.83
CA GLU A 239 8.92 -0.07 10.81
C GLU A 239 9.58 0.55 9.58
N MET A 240 8.78 1.22 8.74
CA MET A 240 9.27 1.80 7.49
C MET A 240 8.62 3.15 7.26
N VAL A 241 9.41 4.13 6.79
CA VAL A 241 8.88 5.39 6.29
C VAL A 241 8.07 5.11 5.04
N SER A 242 6.81 5.57 5.06
CA SER A 242 5.84 5.26 4.03
C SER A 242 5.17 6.51 3.51
N ILE A 243 4.95 6.57 2.19
CA ILE A 243 3.94 7.47 1.62
C ILE A 243 2.58 6.80 1.83
N VAL A 244 1.73 7.45 2.62
CA VAL A 244 0.34 7.06 2.85
C VAL A 244 -0.52 7.91 1.94
N SER A 245 -0.96 7.34 0.82
CA SER A 245 -1.76 8.03 -0.19
C SER A 245 -3.23 7.64 -0.11
N GLY A 246 -4.09 8.59 0.24
CA GLY A 246 -5.55 8.43 0.30
C GLY A 246 -6.22 8.99 -0.96
N HIS A 247 -7.12 8.22 -1.56
CA HIS A 247 -7.89 8.60 -2.74
C HIS A 247 -9.39 8.59 -2.46
N PHE A 248 -10.00 9.75 -2.65
CA PHE A 248 -11.44 9.94 -2.61
C PHE A 248 -11.95 10.15 -4.04
N ALA A 249 -12.94 9.36 -4.45
CA ALA A 249 -13.51 9.45 -5.79
C ALA A 249 -14.23 10.80 -6.10
N GLN A 250 -14.36 11.67 -5.09
CA GLN A 250 -14.95 12.99 -5.18
C GLN A 250 -14.14 13.99 -4.35
N ALA A 251 -14.20 15.25 -4.75
CA ALA A 251 -13.76 16.40 -3.97
C ALA A 251 -14.94 17.37 -3.79
N SER A 252 -14.92 18.18 -2.73
CA SER A 252 -15.82 19.33 -2.58
C SER A 252 -15.59 20.35 -3.69
N ARG A 253 -16.54 21.28 -3.86
CA ARG A 253 -16.48 22.32 -4.91
C ARG A 253 -15.23 23.19 -4.85
N ASP A 254 -14.74 23.46 -3.65
CA ASP A 254 -13.49 24.20 -3.40
C ASP A 254 -12.23 23.32 -3.52
N GLY A 255 -12.40 21.99 -3.65
CA GLY A 255 -11.30 21.04 -3.76
C GLY A 255 -10.55 20.77 -2.45
N LEU A 256 -11.07 21.24 -1.32
CA LEU A 256 -10.37 21.18 -0.04
C LEU A 256 -10.80 20.00 0.84
N SER A 257 -11.87 19.28 0.50
CA SER A 257 -12.38 18.14 1.28
C SER A 257 -12.90 16.99 0.40
N PRO A 258 -13.15 15.80 0.97
CA PRO A 258 -13.72 14.66 0.25
C PRO A 258 -15.15 14.88 -0.31
N GLY A 259 -15.80 16.00 0.02
CA GLY A 259 -17.18 16.27 -0.40
C GLY A 259 -18.17 15.21 0.08
N ALA A 260 -19.04 14.75 -0.81
CA ALA A 260 -20.08 13.76 -0.50
C ALA A 260 -19.59 12.30 -0.56
N THR A 261 -18.29 12.06 -0.76
CA THR A 261 -17.79 10.70 -0.88
C THR A 261 -17.97 9.92 0.42
N MET A 262 -18.34 8.64 0.29
CA MET A 262 -18.50 7.73 1.44
C MET A 262 -17.44 6.64 1.51
N GLN A 263 -16.51 6.62 0.54
CA GLN A 263 -15.46 5.61 0.45
C GLN A 263 -14.12 6.26 0.10
N MET A 264 -13.06 5.71 0.66
CA MET A 264 -11.68 6.10 0.42
C MET A 264 -10.87 4.83 0.25
N GLU A 265 -9.97 4.82 -0.71
CA GLU A 265 -8.93 3.79 -0.79
C GLU A 265 -7.60 4.41 -0.38
N GLN A 266 -6.82 3.69 0.42
CA GLN A 266 -5.53 4.15 0.90
C GLN A 266 -4.44 3.16 0.50
N THR A 267 -3.35 3.68 -0.05
CA THR A 267 -2.19 2.89 -0.48
C THR A 267 -0.96 3.34 0.28
N TYR A 268 -0.07 2.39 0.54
CA TYR A 268 1.15 2.61 1.30
C TYR A 268 2.34 2.20 0.46
N TRP A 269 3.28 3.10 0.33
CA TRP A 269 4.44 2.96 -0.53
C TRP A 269 5.69 3.11 0.30
N THR A 270 6.61 2.14 0.23
CA THR A 270 7.89 2.17 0.93
C THR A 270 9.02 2.09 -0.08
N ARG A 271 10.20 2.62 0.25
CA ARG A 271 11.38 2.49 -0.59
C ARG A 271 11.78 1.04 -0.81
N ALA A 272 11.86 0.32 0.30
CA ALA A 272 12.20 -1.09 0.30
C ALA A 272 11.33 -1.95 -0.63
N PHE A 273 10.00 -1.73 -0.63
CA PHE A 273 9.07 -2.71 -1.19
C PHE A 273 8.11 -2.16 -2.25
N GLY A 274 8.12 -0.87 -2.57
CA GLY A 274 7.07 -0.30 -3.43
C GLY A 274 5.70 -0.30 -2.75
N LEU A 275 4.63 -0.62 -3.48
CA LEU A 275 3.27 -0.79 -2.93
C LEU A 275 3.23 -1.94 -1.90
N SER A 276 3.19 -1.55 -0.63
CA SER A 276 3.37 -2.42 0.53
C SER A 276 2.07 -2.76 1.26
N ARG A 277 1.06 -1.89 1.19
CA ARG A 277 -0.25 -2.11 1.80
C ARG A 277 -1.34 -1.36 1.04
N TRP A 278 -2.54 -1.95 0.98
CA TRP A 278 -3.75 -1.33 0.45
C TRP A 278 -4.89 -1.49 1.46
N GLU A 279 -5.71 -0.45 1.59
CA GLU A 279 -6.85 -0.42 2.49
C GLU A 279 -8.07 0.17 1.81
N LYS A 280 -9.23 -0.35 2.18
CA LYS A 280 -10.52 0.27 1.86
C LYS A 280 -11.16 0.81 3.11
N TRP A 281 -11.54 2.07 3.06
CA TRP A 281 -12.21 2.80 4.12
C TRP A 281 -13.59 3.25 3.66
N ALA A 282 -14.52 3.29 4.60
CA ALA A 282 -15.85 3.80 4.37
C ALA A 282 -16.30 4.64 5.57
N ARG A 283 -17.21 5.60 5.33
CA ARG A 283 -17.93 6.26 6.43
C ARG A 283 -18.72 5.22 7.22
N ASP A 284 -18.90 5.45 8.51
CA ASP A 284 -19.65 4.53 9.37
C ASP A 284 -21.13 4.39 8.99
N ASP A 285 -21.70 5.40 8.34
CA ASP A 285 -23.05 5.40 7.75
C ASP A 285 -23.14 4.78 6.34
N TRP A 286 -22.04 4.26 5.79
CA TRP A 286 -22.04 3.57 4.51
C TRP A 286 -22.55 2.12 4.64
N VAL A 287 -23.36 1.69 3.66
CA VAL A 287 -23.86 0.31 3.54
C VAL A 287 -23.33 -0.28 2.23
N HIS A 288 -22.76 -1.48 2.31
CA HIS A 288 -22.18 -2.14 1.15
C HIS A 288 -23.27 -2.48 0.11
N PRO A 289 -23.16 -2.03 -1.15
CA PRO A 289 -24.27 -2.10 -2.11
C PRO A 289 -24.67 -3.52 -2.50
N ARG A 290 -23.73 -4.47 -2.52
CA ARG A 290 -24.01 -5.88 -2.88
C ARG A 290 -24.43 -6.77 -1.69
N SER A 291 -23.72 -6.68 -0.56
CA SER A 291 -24.01 -7.51 0.62
C SER A 291 -25.03 -6.88 1.57
N HIS A 292 -25.38 -5.61 1.38
CA HIS A 292 -26.25 -4.81 2.27
C HIS A 292 -25.77 -4.72 3.72
N ARG A 293 -24.49 -5.03 3.97
CA ARG A 293 -23.89 -5.00 5.31
C ARG A 293 -23.38 -3.59 5.66
N PRO A 294 -23.60 -3.09 6.89
CA PRO A 294 -23.03 -1.83 7.35
C PRO A 294 -21.49 -1.83 7.40
N ALA A 295 -20.87 -0.68 7.15
CA ALA A 295 -19.42 -0.51 7.20
C ALA A 295 -18.79 -0.95 8.53
N VAL A 296 -19.45 -0.61 9.64
CA VAL A 296 -18.97 -0.92 11.00
C VAL A 296 -18.90 -2.43 11.25
N GLU A 297 -19.86 -3.19 10.72
CA GLU A 297 -19.88 -4.65 10.84
C GLU A 297 -18.70 -5.27 10.07
N LEU A 298 -18.50 -4.84 8.82
CA LEU A 298 -17.37 -5.26 7.99
C LEU A 298 -16.02 -4.93 8.65
N ALA A 299 -15.92 -3.76 9.28
CA ALA A 299 -14.69 -3.32 9.96
C ALA A 299 -14.36 -4.14 11.22
N ARG A 300 -15.37 -4.50 12.02
CA ARG A 300 -15.20 -5.40 13.17
C ARG A 300 -14.75 -6.77 12.74
N GLU A 301 -15.35 -7.31 11.67
CA GLU A 301 -14.90 -8.58 11.11
C GLU A 301 -13.46 -8.52 10.61
N LEU A 302 -13.09 -7.45 9.90
CA LEU A 302 -11.72 -7.25 9.44
C LEU A 302 -10.73 -7.28 10.62
N LYS A 303 -11.01 -6.53 11.70
CA LYS A 303 -10.13 -6.51 12.87
C LYS A 303 -10.10 -7.85 13.60
N LYS A 304 -11.25 -8.51 13.79
CA LYS A 304 -11.32 -9.85 14.38
C LYS A 304 -10.52 -10.87 13.58
N ARG A 305 -10.52 -10.74 12.25
CA ARG A 305 -9.70 -11.55 11.35
C ARG A 305 -8.22 -11.21 11.42
N GLY A 306 -7.78 -10.13 12.08
CA GLY A 306 -6.37 -9.81 12.35
C GLY A 306 -5.43 -9.79 11.15
N ARG A 307 -5.96 -9.53 9.95
CA ARG A 307 -5.19 -9.60 8.69
C ARG A 307 -4.20 -8.45 8.51
N CYS A 308 -4.42 -7.34 9.21
CA CYS A 308 -3.58 -6.16 9.15
C CYS A 308 -3.31 -5.62 10.55
N GLY A 309 -2.16 -4.97 10.71
CA GLY A 309 -1.85 -4.15 11.88
C GLY A 309 -2.62 -2.81 11.87
N PRO A 310 -2.42 -1.98 12.89
CA PRO A 310 -2.96 -0.62 12.91
C PRO A 310 -2.62 0.17 11.62
N PRO A 311 -3.50 1.06 11.16
CA PRO A 311 -3.19 1.97 10.06
C PRO A 311 -2.20 3.05 10.51
N ALA A 312 -1.71 3.87 9.57
CA ALA A 312 -1.05 5.12 9.93
C ALA A 312 -1.99 5.95 10.83
N GLY A 313 -1.56 6.17 12.07
CA GLY A 313 -2.30 6.90 13.10
C GLY A 313 -1.83 8.34 13.25
N GLY A 314 -2.40 9.02 14.25
CA GLY A 314 -2.06 10.38 14.62
C GLY A 314 -3.04 11.42 14.08
N THR A 315 -2.70 12.68 14.37
CA THR A 315 -3.43 13.85 13.89
C THR A 315 -2.59 14.61 12.88
N PHE A 316 -3.13 14.84 11.69
CA PHE A 316 -2.45 15.58 10.64
C PHE A 316 -3.45 16.39 9.81
N ASP A 317 -3.06 17.64 9.57
CA ASP A 317 -3.76 18.52 8.65
C ASP A 317 -3.36 18.18 7.22
N ILE A 318 -4.35 17.93 6.37
CA ILE A 318 -4.15 17.71 4.94
C ILE A 318 -4.41 19.00 4.18
N SER A 319 -5.48 19.71 4.54
CA SER A 319 -5.87 20.98 3.94
C SER A 319 -6.55 21.86 5.00
N PRO A 320 -6.86 23.14 4.69
CA PRO A 320 -7.64 23.99 5.60
C PRO A 320 -9.04 23.45 5.95
N ARG A 321 -9.57 22.47 5.20
CA ARG A 321 -10.91 21.87 5.39
C ARG A 321 -10.86 20.38 5.73
N THR A 322 -9.67 19.78 5.86
CA THR A 322 -9.54 18.35 6.07
C THR A 322 -8.40 18.06 7.04
N ARG A 323 -8.76 17.56 8.21
CA ARG A 323 -7.86 17.02 9.22
C ARG A 323 -8.19 15.55 9.47
N PHE A 324 -7.18 14.71 9.48
CA PHE A 324 -7.30 13.33 9.94
C PHE A 324 -6.94 13.29 11.41
N THR A 325 -7.68 12.52 12.19
CA THR A 325 -7.45 12.31 13.62
C THR A 325 -7.75 10.86 13.99
N ASP A 326 -7.13 10.40 15.07
CA ASP A 326 -7.48 9.10 15.66
C ASP A 326 -8.94 9.07 16.15
N ALA A 327 -9.51 7.87 16.21
CA ALA A 327 -10.87 7.64 16.71
C ALA A 327 -10.82 6.90 18.06
N PRO A 328 -10.61 7.60 19.20
CA PRO A 328 -10.56 6.97 20.51
C PRO A 328 -11.87 6.22 20.82
N GLY A 329 -11.78 5.13 21.59
CA GLY A 329 -12.93 4.29 21.96
C GLY A 329 -13.42 3.35 20.85
N SER A 330 -12.59 3.10 19.83
CA SER A 330 -12.89 2.17 18.73
C SER A 330 -12.01 0.90 18.79
N ASP A 331 -11.79 0.36 19.99
CA ASP A 331 -10.84 -0.74 20.21
C ASP A 331 -11.24 -2.05 19.53
N ASP A 332 -12.49 -2.19 19.09
CA ASP A 332 -13.03 -3.34 18.36
C ASP A 332 -12.90 -3.24 16.83
N LEU A 333 -12.42 -2.11 16.28
CA LEU A 333 -12.23 -1.92 14.84
C LEU A 333 -11.06 -0.96 14.51
N TYR A 334 -10.75 -0.77 13.23
CA TYR A 334 -9.84 0.30 12.81
C TYR A 334 -10.67 1.49 12.37
N ALA A 335 -10.53 2.61 13.08
CA ALA A 335 -11.27 3.84 12.79
C ALA A 335 -10.36 5.06 12.80
N ARG A 336 -10.84 6.10 12.14
CA ARG A 336 -10.32 7.46 12.19
C ARG A 336 -11.47 8.45 12.06
N ILE A 337 -11.24 9.69 12.45
CA ILE A 337 -12.19 10.76 12.24
C ILE A 337 -11.57 11.74 11.24
N ILE A 338 -12.32 12.05 10.19
CA ILE A 338 -12.03 13.16 9.29
C ILE A 338 -12.84 14.35 9.78
N VAL A 339 -12.15 15.44 10.08
CA VAL A 339 -12.71 16.67 10.63
C VAL A 339 -12.54 17.78 9.61
N ASP A 340 -13.57 18.61 9.46
CA ASP A 340 -13.46 19.92 8.83
C ASP A 340 -13.13 20.96 9.91
N PRO A 341 -11.88 21.48 9.97
CA PRO A 341 -11.48 22.39 11.04
C PRO A 341 -12.23 23.72 11.04
N GLN A 342 -12.84 24.12 9.92
CA GLN A 342 -13.57 25.39 9.82
C GLN A 342 -15.01 25.27 10.32
N THR A 343 -15.68 24.15 10.02
CA THR A 343 -17.09 23.95 10.40
C THR A 343 -17.25 23.14 11.68
N GLY A 344 -16.21 22.41 12.09
CA GLY A 344 -16.28 21.44 13.16
C GLY A 344 -17.03 20.16 12.78
N GLU A 345 -17.40 19.97 11.51
CA GLU A 345 -18.02 18.73 11.05
C GLU A 345 -17.05 17.56 11.25
N ARG A 346 -17.56 16.45 11.79
CA ARG A 346 -16.77 15.25 12.08
C ARG A 346 -17.45 14.05 11.44
N ARG A 347 -16.71 13.29 10.65
CA ARG A 347 -17.16 12.02 10.09
C ARG A 347 -16.23 10.92 10.53
N ARG A 348 -16.81 9.85 11.09
CA ARG A 348 -16.06 8.66 11.44
C ARG A 348 -15.96 7.76 10.21
N TRP A 349 -14.75 7.25 10.00
CA TRP A 349 -14.41 6.35 8.92
C TRP A 349 -13.86 5.06 9.52
N VAL A 350 -14.24 3.94 8.94
CA VAL A 350 -13.84 2.60 9.38
C VAL A 350 -13.20 1.84 8.23
N MET A 351 -12.16 1.07 8.53
CA MET A 351 -11.47 0.24 7.55
C MET A 351 -12.29 -1.03 7.32
N THR A 352 -12.71 -1.28 6.09
CA THR A 352 -13.59 -2.40 5.72
C THR A 352 -12.85 -3.53 4.99
N LEU A 353 -11.71 -3.23 4.36
CA LEU A 353 -10.79 -4.22 3.78
C LEU A 353 -9.35 -3.77 3.97
N CYS A 354 -8.44 -4.73 4.04
CA CYS A 354 -7.01 -4.47 4.07
C CYS A 354 -6.22 -5.65 3.50
N GLU A 355 -5.16 -5.30 2.78
CA GLU A 355 -4.13 -6.18 2.26
C GLU A 355 -2.77 -5.59 2.64
N ASP A 356 -2.08 -6.17 3.62
CA ASP A 356 -0.70 -5.82 3.97
C ASP A 356 0.23 -6.84 3.35
N TYR A 357 1.07 -6.43 2.40
CA TYR A 357 1.94 -7.29 1.61
C TYR A 357 3.34 -7.46 2.22
N THR A 358 3.58 -6.93 3.43
CA THR A 358 4.92 -6.98 4.03
C THR A 358 5.30 -8.35 4.59
N ASN A 359 4.53 -9.41 4.33
CA ASN A 359 4.95 -10.77 4.60
C ASN A 359 5.96 -11.22 3.53
N ILE A 360 7.25 -11.11 3.82
CA ILE A 360 8.30 -11.32 2.83
C ILE A 360 8.66 -12.79 2.76
N HIS A 361 8.70 -13.34 1.54
CA HIS A 361 9.10 -14.72 1.29
C HIS A 361 10.29 -14.75 0.35
N LYS A 362 11.23 -15.66 0.61
CA LYS A 362 12.29 -15.95 -0.37
C LYS A 362 11.65 -16.50 -1.63
N ARG A 363 12.11 -15.99 -2.77
CA ARG A 363 11.62 -16.46 -4.06
C ARG A 363 12.42 -17.70 -4.47
N PRO A 364 11.77 -18.79 -4.91
CA PRO A 364 12.50 -19.93 -5.46
C PRO A 364 13.27 -19.52 -6.73
N ALA A 365 14.50 -20.00 -6.86
CA ALA A 365 15.42 -19.58 -7.94
C ALA A 365 14.91 -19.98 -9.34
N ASP A 366 14.18 -21.08 -9.40
CA ASP A 366 13.63 -21.76 -10.58
C ASP A 366 12.20 -21.30 -10.94
N THR A 367 11.57 -20.48 -10.10
CA THR A 367 10.29 -19.87 -10.48
C THR A 367 10.55 -18.84 -11.58
N PRO A 368 9.89 -18.89 -12.75
CA PRO A 368 10.01 -17.85 -13.77
C PRO A 368 9.34 -16.57 -13.30
N LEU A 369 9.84 -15.43 -13.78
CA LEU A 369 9.10 -14.17 -13.63
C LEU A 369 7.93 -14.19 -14.60
N GLU A 370 6.76 -13.87 -14.10
CA GLU A 370 5.58 -13.67 -14.95
C GLU A 370 5.85 -12.56 -15.97
N ASP A 371 5.39 -12.75 -17.20
CA ASP A 371 5.38 -11.70 -18.21
C ASP A 371 4.21 -10.73 -17.95
N VAL A 372 4.40 -9.88 -16.95
CA VAL A 372 3.42 -8.86 -16.58
C VAL A 372 3.22 -7.81 -17.68
N SER A 373 4.08 -7.76 -18.70
CA SER A 373 3.90 -6.91 -19.87
C SER A 373 2.74 -7.39 -20.75
N ALA A 374 2.42 -8.70 -20.69
CA ALA A 374 1.30 -9.32 -21.38
C ALA A 374 -0.02 -9.18 -20.60
N ILE A 375 0.03 -9.08 -19.26
CA ILE A 375 -1.16 -8.82 -18.41
C ILE A 375 -1.70 -7.40 -18.65
N ALA A 376 -0.79 -6.44 -18.81
CA ALA A 376 -1.14 -5.06 -19.05
C ALA A 376 -1.53 -4.82 -20.52
N ASP A 377 -2.72 -4.24 -20.72
CA ASP A 377 -3.23 -3.79 -22.02
C ASP A 377 -2.17 -2.97 -22.78
N PRO A 378 -1.96 -3.22 -24.09
CA PRO A 378 -0.99 -2.51 -24.92
C PRO A 378 -1.07 -0.98 -24.88
N ALA A 379 -2.24 -0.40 -24.58
CA ALA A 379 -2.45 1.03 -24.53
C ALA A 379 -1.60 1.74 -23.45
N TYR A 380 -1.20 1.03 -22.39
CA TYR A 380 -0.31 1.58 -21.35
C TYR A 380 1.15 1.76 -21.80
N TRP A 381 1.51 1.09 -22.90
CA TRP A 381 2.85 1.03 -23.48
C TRP A 381 3.00 1.86 -24.76
N ARG A 382 2.00 2.68 -25.08
CA ARG A 382 2.08 3.65 -26.17
C ARG A 382 2.93 4.84 -25.74
N PRO A 383 3.75 5.42 -26.64
CA PRO A 383 4.69 6.50 -26.32
C PRO A 383 4.04 7.74 -25.69
#